data_AF-A0A1E5JZY8-F1
#
_entry.id   AF-A0A1E5JZY8-F1
#
_cell.length_a   1.000
_cell.length_b   1.000
_cell.length_c   1.000
_cell.angle_alpha   90.00
_cell.angle_beta   90.00
_cell.angle_gamma   90.00
#
_symmetry.space_group_name_H-M   'P 1'
#
loop_
_entity.id
_entity.type
_entity.pdbx_description
1 polymer ?
#
loop_
_entity_poly.entity_id
_entity_poly.type
_entity_poly.pdbx_seq_one_letter_code
_entity_poly.pdbx_strand_id
1 'polypeptide(L)'
;MKIKNWMKHVGMLSIICLSVLEITSVTNLFIPKHVKANPIELIPSSEGILEQFKNVNLKPKGLNVTKAKETLLSNNEIEGPSSIDEAIDLEQFPVNTVMATGYTAGIESTGKTADHPEYGITFSGVQVKRDLYSTIAADLNVYPIGTILFIPDYGFGVVADKGSAITGNKIDLYYHTVDDVYEQWGKKEVDVYVIELGDGTLTEETLIELNEEESMQAFRQQFN
;
A
#
# COMPACT_ATOMS: atom_id res chain seq x y z
N MET A 1 -21.90 27.19 -59.85
CA MET A 1 -22.72 26.64 -58.75
C MET A 1 -21.80 25.81 -57.85
N LYS A 2 -21.90 25.99 -56.52
CA LYS A 2 -21.07 25.39 -55.43
C LYS A 2 -19.95 26.27 -54.85
N ILE A 3 -20.32 27.46 -54.36
CA ILE A 3 -19.66 28.12 -53.22
C ILE A 3 -20.74 28.30 -52.16
N LYS A 4 -21.03 27.22 -51.44
CA LYS A 4 -21.92 27.23 -50.28
C LYS A 4 -21.61 25.96 -49.53
N ASN A 5 -20.79 26.07 -48.49
CA ASN A 5 -20.72 25.18 -47.31
C ASN A 5 -19.48 25.43 -46.43
N TRP A 6 -18.57 26.34 -46.81
CA TRP A 6 -17.39 26.69 -46.01
C TRP A 6 -17.62 27.90 -45.09
N MET A 7 -18.77 27.98 -44.43
CA MET A 7 -19.08 29.05 -43.46
C MET A 7 -19.79 28.54 -42.19
N LYS A 8 -19.96 27.22 -42.03
CA LYS A 8 -20.55 26.64 -40.80
C LYS A 8 -19.55 26.00 -39.84
N HIS A 9 -18.27 25.89 -40.21
CA HIS A 9 -17.23 25.29 -39.36
C HIS A 9 -16.24 26.29 -38.74
N VAL A 10 -16.33 27.59 -39.07
CA VAL A 10 -15.44 28.63 -38.49
C VAL A 10 -16.12 29.39 -37.34
N GLY A 11 -17.44 29.30 -37.19
CA GLY A 11 -18.19 29.98 -36.12
C GLY A 11 -18.25 29.26 -34.76
N MET A 12 -17.80 28.00 -34.69
CA MET A 12 -17.87 27.17 -33.47
C MET A 12 -16.48 26.89 -32.86
N LEU A 13 -15.42 27.47 -33.42
CA LEU A 13 -14.07 27.42 -32.82
C LEU A 13 -13.71 28.70 -32.05
N SER A 14 -14.47 29.78 -32.24
CA SER A 14 -14.17 31.09 -31.62
C SER A 14 -14.91 31.34 -30.30
N ILE A 15 -15.73 30.41 -29.81
CA ILE A 15 -16.55 30.59 -28.60
C ILE A 15 -16.05 29.76 -27.40
N ILE A 16 -15.09 28.84 -27.57
CA ILE A 16 -14.57 28.01 -26.47
C ILE A 16 -13.24 28.52 -25.90
N CYS A 17 -12.65 29.60 -26.47
CA CYS A 17 -11.33 30.09 -26.07
C CYS A 17 -11.35 31.37 -25.19
N LEU A 18 -12.47 31.69 -24.52
CA LEU A 18 -12.63 32.93 -23.74
C LEU A 18 -13.27 32.75 -22.35
N SER A 19 -13.02 31.63 -21.67
CA SER A 19 -13.43 31.48 -20.26
C SER A 19 -12.42 30.74 -19.39
N VAL A 20 -11.11 30.97 -19.61
CA VAL A 20 -10.09 30.61 -18.61
C VAL A 20 -9.52 31.91 -18.04
N LEU A 21 -10.37 32.59 -17.27
CA LEU A 21 -9.97 33.64 -16.35
C LEU A 21 -9.85 33.00 -14.96
N GLU A 22 -8.61 33.00 -14.47
CA GLU A 22 -8.21 33.09 -13.06
C GLU A 22 -8.79 32.06 -12.08
N ILE A 23 -7.96 31.07 -11.73
CA ILE A 23 -7.93 30.57 -10.35
C ILE A 23 -6.52 30.78 -9.82
N THR A 24 -6.48 31.71 -8.87
CA THR A 24 -5.36 32.22 -8.11
C THR A 24 -4.78 31.16 -7.18
N SER A 25 -3.45 31.20 -6.97
CA SER A 25 -2.78 30.47 -5.89
C SER A 25 -3.42 30.79 -4.55
N VAL A 26 -3.92 29.76 -3.87
CA VAL A 26 -4.34 29.86 -2.47
C VAL A 26 -3.31 29.09 -1.62
N THR A 27 -2.29 29.82 -1.16
CA THR A 27 -1.52 29.44 0.03
C THR A 27 -2.14 30.12 1.25
N ASN A 28 -2.08 29.39 2.38
CA ASN A 28 -2.45 29.76 3.76
C ASN A 28 -3.92 29.44 4.13
N LEU A 29 -4.24 28.82 5.29
CA LEU A 29 -3.97 29.33 6.64
C LEU A 29 -4.31 28.31 7.77
N PHE A 30 -3.46 28.32 8.81
CA PHE A 30 -3.77 28.30 10.26
C PHE A 30 -4.41 27.10 10.97
N ILE A 31 -3.64 26.50 11.90
CA ILE A 31 -4.10 25.99 13.21
C ILE A 31 -3.03 26.40 14.28
N PRO A 32 -3.44 26.80 15.51
CA PRO A 32 -2.84 27.93 16.23
C PRO A 32 -1.66 27.63 17.16
N LYS A 33 -0.82 28.65 17.38
CA LYS A 33 0.04 28.75 18.57
C LYS A 33 -0.82 29.09 19.79
N HIS A 34 -0.92 28.17 20.76
CA HIS A 34 -0.93 28.50 22.19
C HIS A 34 -0.83 27.23 23.06
N VAL A 35 0.38 26.85 23.45
CA VAL A 35 0.63 26.27 24.78
C VAL A 35 1.92 26.89 25.31
N LYS A 36 1.79 27.70 26.36
CA LYS A 36 2.91 28.16 27.19
C LYS A 36 3.22 27.04 28.19
N ALA A 37 4.47 26.59 28.25
CA ALA A 37 4.99 25.87 29.41
C ALA A 37 6.20 26.64 29.95
N ASN A 38 6.15 26.97 31.24
CA ASN A 38 7.15 27.71 31.99
C ASN A 38 8.44 26.89 32.22
N PRO A 39 9.59 27.53 32.50
CA PRO A 39 10.83 26.83 32.81
C PRO A 39 10.78 26.23 34.22
N ILE A 40 11.17 24.96 34.35
CA ILE A 40 11.32 24.31 35.66
C ILE A 40 12.67 24.72 36.27
N GLU A 41 12.60 25.30 37.47
CA GLU A 41 13.72 25.69 38.33
C GLU A 41 14.39 24.47 39.00
N LEU A 42 15.71 24.59 39.20
CA LEU A 42 16.60 23.67 39.93
C LEU A 42 16.52 23.84 41.46
N ILE A 43 17.09 22.86 42.19
CA ILE A 43 17.77 22.88 43.54
C ILE A 43 17.15 21.85 44.54
N PRO A 44 17.90 21.10 45.41
CA PRO A 44 19.21 20.42 45.28
C PRO A 44 19.31 19.06 46.06
N SER A 45 20.52 18.47 46.04
CA SER A 45 21.21 17.74 47.13
C SER A 45 20.71 16.38 47.68
N SER A 46 21.53 15.35 47.50
CA SER A 46 22.17 14.55 48.58
C SER A 46 23.18 13.61 47.90
N GLU A 47 24.47 13.92 47.88
CA GLU A 47 25.49 13.56 48.89
C GLU A 47 25.46 12.09 49.36
N GLY A 48 26.59 11.40 49.11
CA GLY A 48 26.92 10.04 49.59
C GLY A 48 26.73 9.00 48.48
N ILE A 49 27.72 8.29 47.96
CA ILE A 49 28.92 7.74 48.60
C ILE A 49 30.04 7.68 47.55
N LEU A 50 31.11 8.44 47.81
CA LEU A 50 32.46 8.15 47.37
C LEU A 50 33.02 7.12 48.35
N GLU A 51 33.50 5.97 47.87
CA GLU A 51 34.67 5.31 48.46
C GLU A 51 35.16 4.21 47.51
N GLN A 52 36.47 4.03 47.52
CA GLN A 52 37.23 2.99 46.83
C GLN A 52 37.56 3.19 45.34
N PHE A 53 38.45 4.13 45.03
CA PHE A 53 39.64 3.79 44.24
C PHE A 53 40.87 4.57 44.73
N LYS A 54 41.69 3.82 45.48
CA LYS A 54 43.13 3.96 45.76
C LYS A 54 43.89 5.07 45.00
N ASN A 55 44.49 5.97 45.77
CA ASN A 55 45.46 6.97 45.32
C ASN A 55 46.61 6.36 44.50
N VAL A 56 46.71 6.76 43.23
CA VAL A 56 47.93 6.66 42.43
C VAL A 56 48.23 8.05 41.88
N ASN A 57 49.28 8.67 42.43
CA ASN A 57 49.78 9.96 41.98
C ASN A 57 50.62 9.74 40.71
N LEU A 58 50.01 9.94 39.53
CA LEU A 58 50.73 10.00 38.26
C LEU A 58 50.32 11.27 37.52
N LYS A 59 51.29 12.15 37.24
CA LYS A 59 51.10 13.32 36.38
C LYS A 59 50.69 12.85 34.97
N PRO A 60 49.63 13.41 34.37
CA PRO A 60 49.13 12.98 33.07
C PRO A 60 50.04 13.46 31.94
N LYS A 61 50.41 12.54 31.04
CA LYS A 61 51.00 12.86 29.73
C LYS A 61 49.90 12.69 28.69
N GLY A 62 49.59 13.76 27.97
CA GLY A 62 48.35 13.91 27.21
C GLY A 62 48.13 12.92 26.07
N LEU A 63 46.86 12.55 25.89
CA LEU A 63 46.29 12.01 24.66
C LEU A 63 44.96 12.73 24.44
N ASN A 64 44.85 13.44 23.32
CA ASN A 64 43.56 13.95 22.84
C ASN A 64 42.71 12.74 22.41
N VAL A 65 41.88 12.25 23.31
CA VAL A 65 40.79 11.34 22.96
C VAL A 65 39.52 12.16 23.03
N THR A 66 39.00 12.49 21.85
CA THR A 66 37.67 13.04 21.66
C THR A 66 36.68 12.12 22.36
N LYS A 67 36.06 12.60 23.44
CA LYS A 67 35.10 11.82 24.22
C LYS A 67 33.95 11.43 23.29
N ALA A 68 33.84 10.14 22.99
CA ALA A 68 32.70 9.59 22.27
C ALA A 68 31.43 10.01 23.01
N LYS A 69 30.51 10.61 22.27
CA LYS A 69 29.16 10.93 22.74
C LYS A 69 28.52 9.60 23.13
N GLU A 70 28.33 9.37 24.43
CA GLU A 70 27.50 8.27 24.92
C GLU A 70 26.09 8.49 24.36
N THR A 71 25.74 7.72 23.34
CA THR A 71 24.36 7.64 22.85
C THR A 71 23.59 6.88 23.91
N LEU A 72 22.83 7.60 24.74
CA LEU A 72 21.79 7.02 25.58
C LEU A 72 20.74 6.42 24.64
N LEU A 73 20.91 5.14 24.30
CA LEU A 73 19.90 4.32 23.65
C LEU A 73 18.77 4.13 24.66
N SER A 74 17.78 5.02 24.59
CA SER A 74 16.48 4.80 25.20
C SER A 74 15.80 3.68 24.41
N ASN A 75 15.92 2.45 24.93
CA ASN A 75 15.34 1.23 24.39
C ASN A 75 13.83 1.17 24.67
N ASN A 76 13.09 2.22 24.28
CA ASN A 76 11.65 2.08 24.10
C ASN A 76 11.46 1.53 22.69
N GLU A 77 11.40 0.21 22.62
CA GLU A 77 10.86 -0.52 21.49
C GLU A 77 9.40 -0.06 21.36
N ILE A 78 9.16 0.92 20.50
CA ILE A 78 7.81 1.18 20.02
C ILE A 78 7.50 -0.05 19.19
N GLU A 79 6.72 -0.97 19.74
CA GLU A 79 6.17 -2.08 18.98
C GLU A 79 5.45 -1.45 17.78
N GLY A 80 6.05 -1.59 16.59
CA GLY A 80 5.42 -1.16 15.34
C GLY A 80 4.09 -1.88 15.16
N PRO A 81 3.21 -1.39 14.26
CA PRO A 81 1.92 -2.02 14.02
C PRO A 81 2.13 -3.51 13.72
N SER A 82 1.36 -4.35 14.40
CA SER A 82 1.52 -5.82 14.37
C SER A 82 0.88 -6.44 13.14
N SER A 83 -0.02 -5.71 12.48
CA SER A 83 -0.73 -6.09 11.27
C SER A 83 -0.79 -4.91 10.29
N ILE A 84 -0.97 -5.22 8.99
CA ILE A 84 -1.17 -4.19 7.95
C ILE A 84 -2.40 -3.33 8.25
N ASP A 85 -3.45 -3.95 8.78
CA ASP A 85 -4.72 -3.31 9.15
C ASP A 85 -4.52 -2.19 10.18
N GLU A 86 -3.51 -2.33 11.06
CA GLU A 86 -3.11 -1.28 12.01
C GLU A 86 -2.15 -0.25 11.40
N ALA A 87 -1.35 -0.65 10.42
CA ALA A 87 -0.38 0.22 9.75
C ALA A 87 -1.04 1.18 8.76
N ILE A 88 -2.17 0.76 8.18
CA ILE A 88 -2.92 1.52 7.18
C ILE A 88 -4.18 2.05 7.83
N ASP A 89 -4.39 3.36 7.75
CA ASP A 89 -5.65 3.98 8.14
C ASP A 89 -6.73 3.63 7.10
N LEU A 90 -7.31 2.43 7.23
CA LEU A 90 -8.27 1.86 6.29
C LEU A 90 -9.59 2.64 6.26
N GLU A 91 -9.91 3.39 7.31
CA GLU A 91 -11.16 4.15 7.43
C GLU A 91 -11.30 5.24 6.36
N GLN A 92 -10.19 5.68 5.77
CA GLN A 92 -10.20 6.70 4.71
C GLN A 92 -10.58 6.14 3.33
N PHE A 93 -10.52 4.83 3.13
CA PHE A 93 -10.74 4.23 1.81
C PHE A 93 -12.20 3.83 1.59
N PRO A 94 -12.72 3.91 0.35
CA PRO A 94 -14.04 3.39 0.02
C PRO A 94 -14.15 1.89 0.31
N VAL A 95 -15.25 1.50 0.96
CA VAL A 95 -15.54 0.11 1.30
C VAL A 95 -16.65 -0.43 0.40
N ASN A 96 -16.42 -1.61 -0.17
CA ASN A 96 -17.41 -2.33 -0.96
C ASN A 96 -17.59 -3.75 -0.38
N THR A 97 -18.84 -4.15 -0.14
CA THR A 97 -19.16 -5.54 0.19
C THR A 97 -19.18 -6.38 -1.09
N VAL A 98 -18.38 -7.44 -1.12
CA VAL A 98 -18.26 -8.35 -2.26
C VAL A 98 -18.40 -9.80 -1.82
N MET A 99 -18.83 -10.65 -2.75
CA MET A 99 -18.75 -12.09 -2.57
C MET A 99 -17.39 -12.59 -3.08
N ALA A 100 -16.56 -13.09 -2.17
CA ALA A 100 -15.23 -13.59 -2.48
C ALA A 100 -15.21 -15.13 -2.51
N THR A 101 -14.65 -15.67 -3.58
CA THR A 101 -14.30 -17.10 -3.73
C THR A 101 -12.80 -17.26 -3.89
N GLY A 102 -12.30 -18.50 -3.91
CA GLY A 102 -10.93 -18.79 -4.28
C GLY A 102 -10.84 -19.67 -5.53
N TYR A 103 -9.79 -19.47 -6.31
CA TYR A 103 -9.49 -20.24 -7.53
C TYR A 103 -7.99 -20.54 -7.64
N THR A 104 -7.63 -21.46 -8.52
CA THR A 104 -6.23 -21.78 -8.82
C THR A 104 -5.97 -21.69 -10.33
N ALA A 105 -4.71 -21.89 -10.76
CA ALA A 105 -4.37 -22.02 -12.17
C ALA A 105 -4.83 -23.34 -12.81
N GLY A 106 -5.22 -24.32 -12.00
CA GLY A 106 -5.53 -25.69 -12.37
C GLY A 106 -6.75 -25.87 -13.27
N ILE A 107 -6.93 -27.11 -13.71
CA ILE A 107 -8.00 -27.50 -14.64
C ILE A 107 -9.39 -27.28 -14.05
N GLU A 108 -9.55 -27.38 -12.74
CA GLU A 108 -10.79 -27.17 -12.00
C GLU A 108 -11.31 -25.73 -12.07
N SER A 109 -10.40 -24.76 -12.24
CA SER A 109 -10.75 -23.33 -12.30
C SER A 109 -10.63 -22.77 -13.73
N THR A 110 -9.58 -23.12 -14.46
CA THR A 110 -9.26 -22.52 -15.76
C THR A 110 -9.49 -23.46 -16.94
N GLY A 111 -9.68 -24.76 -16.70
CA GLY A 111 -9.72 -25.78 -17.74
C GLY A 111 -8.36 -26.10 -18.37
N LYS A 112 -7.25 -25.56 -17.84
CA LYS A 112 -5.90 -25.71 -18.38
C LYS A 112 -5.04 -26.64 -17.51
N THR A 113 -4.17 -27.42 -18.13
CA THR A 113 -3.14 -28.22 -17.44
C THR A 113 -1.81 -27.47 -17.44
N ALA A 114 -0.86 -27.88 -16.60
CA ALA A 114 0.46 -27.25 -16.49
C ALA A 114 1.25 -27.19 -17.82
N ASP A 115 0.99 -28.12 -18.74
CA ASP A 115 1.63 -28.16 -20.06
C ASP A 115 1.03 -27.16 -21.07
N HIS A 116 -0.07 -26.49 -20.72
CA HIS A 116 -0.74 -25.53 -21.59
C HIS A 116 0.07 -24.22 -21.66
N PRO A 117 0.28 -23.61 -22.84
CA PRO A 117 1.11 -22.40 -22.99
C PRO A 117 0.57 -21.20 -22.22
N GLU A 118 -0.73 -21.15 -21.96
CA GLU A 118 -1.39 -20.11 -21.16
C GLU A 118 -1.73 -20.56 -19.73
N TYR A 119 -1.09 -21.62 -19.24
CA TYR A 119 -1.27 -22.04 -17.84
C TYR A 119 -0.74 -20.97 -16.90
N GLY A 120 -1.57 -20.55 -15.93
CA GLY A 120 -1.22 -19.50 -14.98
C GLY A 120 -1.12 -18.09 -15.58
N ILE A 121 -1.51 -17.86 -16.84
CA ILE A 121 -1.55 -16.52 -17.43
C ILE A 121 -2.93 -15.91 -17.23
N THR A 122 -2.99 -14.75 -16.56
CA THR A 122 -4.22 -13.98 -16.31
C THR A 122 -4.67 -13.21 -17.56
N PHE A 123 -5.89 -12.66 -17.54
CA PHE A 123 -6.39 -11.83 -18.64
C PHE A 123 -5.53 -10.60 -18.96
N SER A 124 -4.89 -9.98 -17.96
CA SER A 124 -3.98 -8.85 -18.21
C SER A 124 -2.67 -9.26 -18.90
N GLY A 125 -2.33 -10.56 -18.86
CA GLY A 125 -1.11 -11.12 -19.42
C GLY A 125 -0.01 -11.38 -18.39
N VAL A 126 -0.18 -10.98 -17.12
CA VAL A 126 0.74 -11.33 -16.03
C VAL A 126 0.46 -12.75 -15.53
N GLN A 127 1.47 -13.40 -14.96
CA GLN A 127 1.35 -14.67 -14.29
C GLN A 127 0.59 -14.52 -12.98
N VAL A 128 -0.22 -15.52 -12.66
CA VAL A 128 -0.86 -15.62 -11.36
C VAL A 128 0.18 -15.63 -10.25
N LYS A 129 -0.07 -14.87 -9.18
CA LYS A 129 0.87 -14.70 -8.07
C LYS A 129 0.12 -14.67 -6.74
N ARG A 130 0.65 -15.39 -5.76
CA ARG A 130 0.28 -15.29 -4.33
C ARG A 130 1.51 -14.77 -3.60
N ASP A 131 1.41 -13.56 -3.06
CA ASP A 131 2.47 -12.83 -2.36
C ASP A 131 1.81 -11.65 -1.60
N LEU A 132 2.59 -10.70 -1.07
CA LEU A 132 2.08 -9.48 -0.44
C LEU A 132 1.00 -8.79 -1.31
N TYR A 133 1.29 -8.62 -2.60
CA TYR A 133 0.34 -8.25 -3.64
C TYR A 133 0.08 -9.47 -4.52
N SER A 134 -1.12 -10.04 -4.37
CA SER A 134 -1.57 -11.23 -5.08
C SER A 134 -2.49 -10.86 -6.25
N THR A 135 -2.46 -11.64 -7.33
CA THR A 135 -3.36 -11.45 -8.47
C THR A 135 -4.76 -11.95 -8.16
N ILE A 136 -5.79 -11.16 -8.45
CA ILE A 136 -7.20 -11.55 -8.26
C ILE A 136 -8.01 -11.37 -9.56
N ALA A 137 -9.14 -12.06 -9.63
CA ALA A 137 -10.12 -11.88 -10.69
C ALA A 137 -11.31 -11.04 -10.22
N ALA A 138 -11.82 -10.16 -11.07
CA ALA A 138 -12.99 -9.33 -10.77
C ALA A 138 -13.80 -8.97 -12.04
N ASP A 139 -14.94 -8.30 -11.87
CA ASP A 139 -15.64 -7.66 -12.98
C ASP A 139 -14.91 -6.36 -13.39
N LEU A 140 -14.34 -6.34 -14.59
CA LEU A 140 -13.55 -5.21 -15.09
C LEU A 140 -14.35 -3.93 -15.33
N ASN A 141 -15.68 -4.00 -15.36
CA ASN A 141 -16.52 -2.80 -15.41
C ASN A 141 -16.67 -2.12 -14.05
N VAL A 142 -16.43 -2.87 -12.96
CA VAL A 142 -16.49 -2.39 -11.58
C VAL A 142 -15.08 -2.07 -11.08
N TYR A 143 -14.15 -2.99 -11.30
CA TYR A 143 -12.75 -2.88 -10.89
C TYR A 143 -11.86 -3.08 -12.12
N PRO A 144 -11.43 -2.00 -12.79
CA PRO A 144 -10.52 -2.09 -13.92
C PRO A 144 -9.22 -2.83 -13.57
N ILE A 145 -8.56 -3.40 -14.58
CA ILE A 145 -7.24 -4.02 -14.40
C ILE A 145 -6.28 -3.02 -13.73
N GLY A 146 -5.48 -3.53 -12.79
CA GLY A 146 -4.57 -2.73 -11.95
C GLY A 146 -5.20 -2.19 -10.68
N THR A 147 -6.51 -2.35 -10.46
CA THR A 147 -7.15 -1.94 -9.19
C THR A 147 -6.54 -2.70 -8.03
N ILE A 148 -6.18 -1.98 -6.97
CA ILE A 148 -5.62 -2.53 -5.74
C ILE A 148 -6.70 -2.52 -4.67
N LEU A 149 -7.01 -3.71 -4.17
CA LEU A 149 -7.93 -3.94 -3.06
C LEU A 149 -7.16 -4.44 -1.85
N PHE A 150 -7.49 -3.94 -0.67
CA PHE A 150 -7.13 -4.62 0.57
C PHE A 150 -8.29 -5.52 0.98
N ILE A 151 -7.98 -6.81 1.17
CA ILE A 151 -8.94 -7.86 1.45
C ILE A 151 -8.59 -8.49 2.80
N PRO A 152 -9.40 -8.27 3.85
CA PRO A 152 -9.16 -8.84 5.17
C PRO A 152 -8.94 -10.35 5.12
N ASP A 153 -8.00 -10.84 5.93
CA ASP A 153 -7.54 -12.24 5.98
C ASP A 153 -6.87 -12.78 4.70
N TYR A 154 -6.73 -11.98 3.63
CA TYR A 154 -6.05 -12.39 2.39
C TYR A 154 -4.80 -11.56 2.07
N GLY A 155 -4.89 -10.24 2.25
CA GLY A 155 -3.85 -9.26 1.90
C GLY A 155 -4.25 -8.37 0.72
N PHE A 156 -3.25 -7.81 0.04
CA PHE A 156 -3.51 -6.97 -1.14
C PHE A 156 -3.81 -7.82 -2.37
N GLY A 157 -4.92 -7.51 -3.03
CA GLY A 157 -5.31 -8.08 -4.30
C GLY A 157 -5.18 -7.05 -5.42
N VAL A 158 -4.40 -7.38 -6.46
CA VAL A 158 -4.33 -6.59 -7.69
C VAL A 158 -5.21 -7.24 -8.75
N VAL A 159 -6.19 -6.51 -9.27
CA VAL A 159 -7.09 -7.02 -10.31
C VAL A 159 -6.31 -7.24 -11.59
N ALA A 160 -6.08 -8.51 -11.92
CA ALA A 160 -5.28 -8.95 -13.06
C ALA A 160 -6.07 -9.84 -14.01
N ASP A 161 -7.15 -10.47 -13.52
CA ASP A 161 -7.90 -11.45 -14.29
C ASP A 161 -9.41 -11.15 -14.33
N LYS A 162 -10.12 -11.86 -15.22
CA LYS A 162 -11.58 -11.85 -15.30
C LYS A 162 -12.12 -13.28 -15.42
N GLY A 163 -13.20 -13.57 -14.71
CA GLY A 163 -13.91 -14.85 -14.81
C GLY A 163 -15.28 -14.68 -15.46
N SER A 164 -15.76 -15.70 -16.19
CA SER A 164 -17.11 -15.67 -16.76
C SER A 164 -18.21 -15.63 -15.70
N ALA A 165 -17.97 -16.24 -14.53
CA ALA A 165 -18.88 -16.25 -13.38
C ALA A 165 -18.64 -15.09 -12.38
N ILE A 166 -17.54 -14.35 -12.56
CA ILE A 166 -17.10 -13.27 -11.67
C ILE A 166 -17.57 -11.95 -12.26
N THR A 167 -18.81 -11.58 -11.93
CA THR A 167 -19.51 -10.40 -12.45
C THR A 167 -20.18 -9.62 -11.32
N GLY A 168 -20.27 -8.30 -11.46
CA GLY A 168 -20.72 -7.37 -10.42
C GLY A 168 -19.78 -7.34 -9.21
N ASN A 169 -20.36 -7.34 -8.01
CA ASN A 169 -19.61 -7.30 -6.74
C ASN A 169 -19.12 -8.71 -6.33
N LYS A 170 -18.39 -9.37 -7.23
CA LYS A 170 -17.75 -10.66 -6.97
C LYS A 170 -16.27 -10.58 -7.28
N ILE A 171 -15.47 -11.23 -6.46
CA ILE A 171 -14.04 -11.38 -6.68
C ILE A 171 -13.63 -12.84 -6.50
N ASP A 172 -12.56 -13.24 -7.19
CA ASP A 172 -11.96 -14.57 -7.06
C ASP A 172 -10.49 -14.43 -6.67
N LEU A 173 -10.12 -15.03 -5.56
CA LEU A 173 -8.80 -14.90 -4.96
C LEU A 173 -7.91 -16.04 -5.41
N TYR A 174 -6.72 -15.72 -5.92
CA TYR A 174 -5.81 -16.74 -6.37
C TYR A 174 -5.15 -17.45 -5.20
N TYR A 175 -5.08 -18.78 -5.31
CA TYR A 175 -4.31 -19.67 -4.45
C TYR A 175 -3.52 -20.67 -5.31
N HIS A 176 -2.41 -21.18 -4.75
CA HIS A 176 -1.57 -22.16 -5.44
C HIS A 176 -2.25 -23.53 -5.58
N THR A 177 -2.97 -23.96 -4.54
CA THR A 177 -3.62 -25.27 -4.51
C THR A 177 -5.08 -25.17 -4.12
N VAL A 178 -5.84 -26.20 -4.49
CA VAL A 178 -7.25 -26.32 -4.13
C VAL A 178 -7.42 -26.48 -2.61
N ASP A 179 -6.49 -27.18 -1.97
CA ASP A 179 -6.51 -27.38 -0.52
C ASP A 179 -6.35 -26.05 0.21
N ASP A 180 -5.47 -25.15 -0.25
CA ASP A 180 -5.32 -23.80 0.30
C ASP A 180 -6.62 -22.99 0.23
N VAL A 181 -7.37 -23.11 -0.87
CA VAL A 181 -8.68 -22.43 -1.01
C VAL A 181 -9.64 -22.89 0.08
N TYR A 182 -9.69 -24.20 0.36
CA TYR A 182 -10.59 -24.77 1.36
C TYR A 182 -10.15 -24.46 2.80
N GLU A 183 -8.85 -24.50 3.07
CA GLU A 183 -8.29 -24.28 4.40
C GLU A 183 -8.28 -22.80 4.80
N GLN A 184 -8.00 -21.90 3.85
CA GLN A 184 -7.73 -20.49 4.14
C GLN A 184 -8.90 -19.56 3.81
N TRP A 185 -9.83 -19.95 2.93
CA TRP A 185 -10.86 -19.01 2.44
C TRP A 185 -12.30 -19.54 2.41
N GLY A 186 -12.57 -20.53 1.58
CA GLY A 186 -13.94 -20.92 1.22
C GLY A 186 -14.68 -19.85 0.39
N LYS A 187 -16.00 -19.74 0.57
CA LYS A 187 -16.85 -18.71 -0.07
C LYS A 187 -17.52 -17.88 1.00
N LYS A 188 -17.26 -16.58 1.04
CA LYS A 188 -17.83 -15.66 2.03
C LYS A 188 -18.09 -14.27 1.44
N GLU A 189 -19.02 -13.55 2.05
CA GLU A 189 -19.13 -12.10 1.84
C GLU A 189 -18.11 -11.40 2.72
N VAL A 190 -17.40 -10.43 2.16
CA VAL A 190 -16.34 -9.69 2.83
C VAL A 190 -16.38 -8.23 2.40
N ASP A 191 -16.09 -7.34 3.32
CA ASP A 191 -15.89 -5.92 3.03
C ASP A 191 -14.46 -5.70 2.59
N VAL A 192 -14.28 -5.17 1.38
CA VAL A 192 -12.97 -4.87 0.79
C VAL A 192 -12.78 -3.36 0.68
N TYR A 193 -11.54 -2.94 0.85
CA TYR A 193 -11.14 -1.54 0.80
C TYR A 193 -10.49 -1.25 -0.54
N VAL A 194 -11.00 -0.25 -1.27
CA VAL A 194 -10.44 0.16 -2.56
C VAL A 194 -9.29 1.11 -2.31
N ILE A 195 -8.07 0.60 -2.38
CA ILE A 195 -6.84 1.37 -2.11
C ILE A 195 -6.52 2.28 -3.30
N GLU A 196 -6.58 1.72 -4.51
CA GLU A 196 -6.33 2.45 -5.75
C GLU A 196 -7.17 1.86 -6.89
N LEU A 197 -7.79 2.71 -7.70
CA LEU A 197 -8.47 2.27 -8.91
C LEU A 197 -7.49 2.12 -10.05
N GLY A 198 -7.55 0.99 -10.74
CA GLY A 198 -6.68 0.69 -11.87
C GLY A 198 -6.98 1.54 -13.10
N ASP A 199 -5.98 1.73 -13.93
CA ASP A 199 -6.08 2.46 -15.20
C ASP A 199 -6.45 1.57 -16.40
N GLY A 200 -6.64 0.27 -16.15
CA GLY A 200 -6.90 -0.74 -17.18
C GLY A 200 -5.66 -1.48 -17.66
N THR A 201 -4.49 -1.25 -17.06
CA THR A 201 -3.23 -1.91 -17.39
C THR A 201 -2.56 -2.52 -16.17
N LEU A 202 -1.79 -3.59 -16.40
CA LEU A 202 -0.95 -4.21 -15.38
C LEU A 202 0.20 -4.92 -16.10
N THR A 203 1.43 -4.70 -15.63
CA THR A 203 2.63 -5.35 -16.15
C THR A 203 3.30 -6.18 -15.06
N GLU A 204 4.11 -7.16 -15.46
CA GLU A 204 4.92 -7.95 -14.52
C GLU A 204 5.88 -7.07 -13.73
N GLU A 205 6.48 -6.06 -14.37
CA GLU A 205 7.39 -5.12 -13.71
C GLU A 205 6.68 -4.36 -12.59
N THR A 206 5.49 -3.81 -12.87
CA THR A 206 4.68 -3.12 -11.85
C THR A 206 4.29 -4.06 -10.71
N LEU A 207 3.89 -5.31 -11.00
CA LEU A 207 3.53 -6.27 -9.97
C LEU A 207 4.74 -6.70 -9.12
N ILE A 208 5.94 -6.76 -9.71
CA ILE A 208 7.19 -7.00 -8.99
C ILE A 208 7.51 -5.82 -8.08
N GLU A 209 7.46 -4.59 -8.60
CA GLU A 209 7.72 -3.37 -7.82
C GLU A 209 6.81 -3.27 -6.58
N LEU A 210 5.51 -3.53 -6.74
CA LEU A 210 4.56 -3.59 -5.61
C LEU A 210 4.98 -4.61 -4.55
N ASN A 211 5.47 -5.77 -4.97
CA ASN A 211 5.91 -6.83 -4.07
C ASN A 211 7.31 -6.61 -3.47
N GLU A 212 8.09 -5.66 -4.01
CA GLU A 212 9.44 -5.31 -3.56
C GLU A 212 9.49 -4.01 -2.74
N GLU A 213 8.35 -3.37 -2.50
CA GLU A 213 8.28 -2.13 -1.70
C GLU A 213 8.82 -2.35 -0.28
N GLU A 214 9.92 -1.66 0.06
CA GLU A 214 10.68 -1.90 1.31
C GLU A 214 9.86 -1.66 2.57
N SER A 215 8.99 -0.64 2.55
CA SER A 215 8.06 -0.27 3.63
C SER A 215 7.13 -1.41 4.02
N MET A 216 6.79 -2.27 3.06
CA MET A 216 5.80 -3.34 3.22
C MET A 216 6.43 -4.72 3.41
N GLN A 217 7.75 -4.86 3.23
CA GLN A 217 8.44 -6.15 3.39
C GLN A 217 8.29 -6.76 4.78
N ALA A 218 8.18 -5.92 5.83
CA ALA A 218 7.98 -6.38 7.20
C ALA A 218 6.70 -7.23 7.37
N PHE A 219 5.69 -6.99 6.53
CA PHE A 219 4.40 -7.68 6.59
C PHE A 219 4.29 -8.86 5.62
N ARG A 220 5.25 -9.03 4.71
CA ARG A 220 5.21 -10.08 3.68
C ARG A 220 5.10 -11.50 4.25
N GLN A 221 5.69 -11.74 5.43
CA GLN A 221 5.63 -13.05 6.10
C GLN A 221 4.22 -13.43 6.57
N GLN A 222 3.28 -12.48 6.65
CA GLN A 222 1.91 -12.75 7.09
C GLN A 222 1.06 -13.43 6.00
N PHE A 223 1.53 -13.47 4.76
CA PHE A 223 0.78 -13.99 3.60
C PHE A 223 1.41 -15.20 2.92
N ASN A 224 2.54 -15.69 3.45
CA ASN A 224 3.29 -16.86 2.96
C ASN A 224 3.07 -18.09 3.83
#